data_AF-A0AAN7UL92-F1
#
_entry.id   AF-A0AAN7UL92-F1
#
_cell.length_a   1.000
_cell.length_b   1.000
_cell.length_c   1.000
_cell.angle_alpha   90.00
_cell.angle_beta   90.00
_cell.angle_gamma   90.00
#
_symmetry.space_group_name_H-M   'P 1'
#
loop_
_entity.id
_entity.type
_entity.pdbx_description
1 polymer ?
#
loop_
_entity_poly.entity_id
_entity_poly.type
_entity_poly.pdbx_seq_one_letter_code
_entity_poly.pdbx_strand_id
1 'polypeptide(L)' 'MARDESLRDGGRLAAHMTGTIKVEGTDTSFESFMFRHVDTESGKLEWLVERSIWGSVGAPPEHGEN' A
#
# COMPACT_ATOMS: atom_id res chain seq x y z
N MET A 1 -2.99 14.20 14.24
CA MET A 1 -3.11 12.74 14.02
C MET A 1 -4.35 12.52 13.17
N ALA A 2 -4.18 12.45 11.84
CA ALA A 2 -5.30 12.15 10.95
C ALA A 2 -5.61 10.66 11.10
N ARG A 3 -6.88 10.33 11.33
CA ARG A 3 -7.36 8.96 11.42
C ARG A 3 -7.35 8.39 10.00
N ASP A 4 -6.63 7.29 9.81
CA ASP A 4 -6.64 6.46 8.61
C ASP A 4 -8.04 5.86 8.45
N GLU A 5 -8.98 6.65 7.94
CA GLU A 5 -10.30 6.20 7.57
C GLU A 5 -10.14 5.45 6.26
N SER A 6 -9.98 4.12 6.35
CA SER A 6 -10.13 3.24 5.20
C SER A 6 -11.49 3.54 4.56
N LEU A 7 -11.48 4.23 3.43
CA LEU A 7 -12.68 4.57 2.68
C LEU A 7 -13.26 3.27 2.15
N ARG A 8 -14.28 2.75 2.82
CA ARG A 8 -15.07 1.61 2.33
C ARG A 8 -16.08 2.17 1.34
N ASP A 9 -15.71 2.19 0.06
CA ASP A 9 -16.67 2.44 -1.03
C ASP A 9 -16.96 1.11 -1.74
N GLY A 10 -18.19 0.61 -1.61
CA GLY A 10 -18.72 -0.49 -2.42
C GLY A 10 -17.93 -1.82 -2.44
N GLY A 11 -17.11 -2.11 -1.42
CA GLY A 11 -16.29 -3.33 -1.34
C GLY A 11 -14.83 -3.15 -1.81
N ARG A 12 -14.43 -1.94 -2.20
CA ARG A 12 -13.03 -1.57 -2.46
C ARG A 12 -12.45 -0.98 -1.19
N LEU A 13 -11.48 -1.66 -0.59
CA LEU A 13 -10.71 -1.08 0.51
C LEU A 13 -9.48 -0.41 -0.10
N ALA A 14 -9.37 0.91 0.06
CA ALA A 14 -8.16 1.67 -0.19
C ALA A 14 -7.42 1.83 1.15
N ALA A 15 -6.26 1.18 1.30
CA ALA A 15 -5.34 1.46 2.40
C ALA A 15 -4.19 2.31 1.87
N HIS A 16 -3.93 3.43 2.56
CA HIS A 16 -2.73 4.23 2.35
C HIS A 16 -1.74 3.87 3.45
N MET A 17 -0.50 3.60 3.08
CA MET A 17 0.55 3.24 4.02
C MET A 17 1.82 3.98 3.68
N THR A 18 2.45 4.60 4.68
CA THR A 18 3.75 5.24 4.55
C THR A 18 4.68 4.75 5.64
N GLY A 19 5.96 4.60 5.35
CA GLY A 19 6.93 4.25 6.37
C GLY A 19 8.34 4.04 5.85
N THR A 20 9.15 3.43 6.71
CA THR A 20 10.53 3.05 6.39
C THR A 20 10.73 1.57 6.69
N ILE A 21 11.29 0.83 5.75
CA ILE A 21 11.67 -0.57 5.87
C ILE A 21 13.15 -0.74 5.56
N LYS A 22 13.73 -1.88 5.93
CA LYS A 22 15.07 -2.27 5.48
C LYS A 22 14.97 -3.18 4.25
N VAL A 23 15.50 -2.74 3.12
CA VAL A 23 15.66 -3.55 1.90
C VAL A 23 17.14 -3.83 1.72
N GLU A 24 17.53 -5.11 1.77
CA GLU A 24 18.94 -5.53 1.71
C GLU A 24 19.87 -4.81 2.70
N GLY A 25 19.33 -4.41 3.86
CA GLY A 25 20.06 -3.67 4.91
C GLY A 25 20.01 -2.15 4.80
N THR A 26 19.53 -1.61 3.67
CA THR A 26 19.37 -0.17 3.43
C THR A 26 18.00 0.34 3.89
N ASP A 27 18.00 1.46 4.63
CA ASP A 27 16.76 2.14 5.00
C ASP A 27 16.07 2.73 3.76
N THR A 28 14.87 2.25 3.52
CA THR A 28 14.06 2.52 2.33
C THR A 28 12.73 3.10 2.76
N SER A 29 12.44 4.34 2.35
CA SER A 29 11.12 4.93 2.52
C SER A 29 10.15 4.37 1.49
N PHE A 30 8.90 4.22 1.87
CA PHE A 30 7.83 3.83 0.95
C PHE A 30 6.55 4.61 1.23
N GLU A 31 5.78 4.79 0.16
CA GLU A 31 4.39 5.21 0.16
C GLU A 31 3.61 4.27 -0.76
N SER A 32 2.57 3.63 -0.23
CA SER A 32 1.83 2.57 -0.89
C SER A 32 0.34 2.82 -0.83
N PHE A 33 -0.33 2.58 -1.95
CA PHE A 33 -1.78 2.56 -2.08
C PHE A 33 -2.22 1.15 -2.45
N MET A 34 -2.94 0.50 -1.54
CA MET A 34 -3.47 -0.84 -1.74
C MET A 34 -4.95 -0.77 -2.07
N PHE A 35 -5.33 -1.29 -3.23
CA PHE A 35 -6.70 -1.45 -3.67
C PHE A 35 -7.04 -2.92 -3.68
N ARG A 36 -8.08 -3.33 -2.98
CA ARG A 36 -8.50 -4.74 -2.97
C ARG A 36 -9.98 -4.92 -3.17
N HIS A 37 -10.34 -6.11 -3.62
CA HIS A 37 -11.70 -6.63 -3.51
C HIS A 37 -11.71 -7.88 -2.64
N VAL A 38 -12.63 -7.89 -1.69
CA VAL A 38 -12.86 -9.02 -0.79
C VAL A 38 -14.29 -9.47 -1.02
N ASP A 39 -14.46 -10.74 -1.35
CA ASP A 39 -15.78 -11.35 -1.43
C ASP A 39 -16.45 -11.27 -0.05
N THR A 40 -17.65 -10.71 0.00
CA THR A 40 -18.33 -10.39 1.26
C THR A 40 -18.89 -11.62 1.95
N GLU A 41 -19.19 -12.70 1.21
CA GLU A 41 -19.74 -13.93 1.77
C GLU A 41 -18.67 -14.82 2.39
N SER A 42 -17.60 -15.09 1.65
CA SER A 42 -16.50 -15.95 2.10
C SER A 42 -15.40 -15.20 2.86
N GLY A 43 -15.33 -13.87 2.73
CA GLY A 43 -14.25 -13.06 3.28
C GLY A 43 -12.90 -13.22 2.56
N LYS A 44 -12.87 -13.91 1.40
CA LYS A 44 -11.64 -14.15 0.64
C LYS A 44 -11.25 -12.93 -0.18
N LEU A 45 -9.94 -12.69 -0.27
CA LEU A 45 -9.36 -11.71 -1.18
C LEU A 45 -9.44 -12.26 -2.62
N GLU A 46 -10.21 -11.61 -3.49
CA GLU A 46 -10.28 -12.01 -4.91
C GLU A 46 -9.15 -11.40 -5.72
N TRP A 47 -8.83 -10.13 -5.46
CA TRP A 47 -7.69 -9.44 -6.07
C TRP A 47 -7.18 -8.31 -5.18
N LEU A 48 -5.92 -7.96 -5.42
CA LEU A 48 -5.19 -6.85 -4.81
C LEU A 48 -4.35 -6.19 -5.89
N VAL A 49 -4.43 -4.87 -5.98
CA VAL A 49 -3.53 -4.03 -6.77
C VAL A 49 -2.80 -3.13 -5.78
N GLU A 50 -1.48 -3.13 -5.86
CA GLU A 50 -0.63 -2.25 -5.06
C GLU A 50 0.06 -1.25 -5.99
N ARG A 51 -0.01 0.02 -5.63
CA ARG A 51 0.74 1.09 -6.29
C ARG A 51 1.66 1.71 -5.26
N SER A 52 2.96 1.56 -5.47
CA SER A 52 3.96 1.92 -4.47
C SER A 52 5.06 2.77 -5.07
N ILE A 53 5.42 3.82 -4.33
CA ILE A 53 6.61 4.62 -4.58
C ILE A 53 7.55 4.33 -3.42
N TRP A 54 8.76 3.88 -3.72
CA TRP A 54 9.71 3.49 -2.68
C TRP A 54 11.14 3.80 -3.10
N GLY A 55 12.04 3.94 -2.15
CA GLY A 55 13.45 4.19 -2.47
C GLY A 55 14.28 4.46 -1.23
N SER A 56 15.59 4.33 -1.40
CA SER A 56 16.56 4.66 -0.35
C SER A 56 16.33 6.08 0.15
N VAL A 57 16.35 6.27 1.47
CA VAL A 57 16.17 7.60 2.07
C VAL A 57 17.27 8.55 1.54
N GLY A 58 16.86 9.62 0.85
CA GLY A 58 17.76 10.60 0.23
C GLY A 58 18.12 10.35 -1.24
N ALA A 59 17.57 9.29 -1.86
CA ALA A 59 17.70 9.01 -3.29
C ALA A 59 16.36 9.23 -4.04
N PRO A 60 16.37 9.38 -5.37
CA PRO A 60 15.13 9.41 -6.16
C PRO A 60 14.32 8.12 -5.97
N PRO A 61 12.98 8.19 -5.87
CA PRO A 61 12.17 7.02 -5.65
C PRO A 61 11.96 6.20 -6.94
N GLU A 62 11.83 4.89 -6.77
CA GLU A 62 11.40 3.90 -7.75
C GLU A 62 9.86 3.78 -7.74
N HIS A 63 9.28 3.62 -8.93
CA HIS A 63 7.84 3.42 -9.09
C HIS A 63 7.59 1.92 -9.27
N GLY A 64 6.99 1.28 -8.27
CA GLY A 64 6.55 -0.10 -8.34
C GLY A 64 5.15 -0.18 -8.94
N GLU A 65 5.00 -0.90 -10.05
CA GLU A 65 3.71 -1.30 -10.60
C GLU A 65 3.61 -2.83 -10.55
N ASN A 66 2.56 -3.35 -9.91
CA ASN A 66 2.21 -4.77 -9.93
C ASN A 66 0.73 -4.92 -10.28
#